data_AF-A0A483YLV2-F1
#
_entry.id   AF-A0A483YLV2-F1
#
_cell.length_a   1.000
_cell.length_b   1.000
_cell.length_c   1.000
_cell.angle_alpha   90.00
_cell.angle_beta   90.00
_cell.angle_gamma   90.00
#
_symmetry.space_group_name_H-M   'P 1'
#
loop_
_entity.id
_entity.type
_entity.pdbx_description
1 polymer ?
#
loop_
_entity_poly.entity_id
_entity_poly.type
_entity_poly.pdbx_seq_one_letter_code
_entity_poly.pdbx_strand_id
1 'polypeptide(L)'
;LLFYLESPQIFKHASDVATGTAQKTVSLSSLRNFELSVPSLKEQAVIVHRVEQLFAYADTIEKQVNNALTRVNNLTQSILAKAFRGELTAQWRAENPSLISGENSATALLERIKAERAASSGKKSSRKKA
;
A
#
# COMPACT_ATOMS: atom_id res chain seq x y z
N LEU A 1 -24.38 -6.86 -24.95
CA LEU A 1 -25.00 -7.95 -24.15
C LEU A 1 -24.22 -8.23 -22.87
N LEU A 2 -22.90 -8.44 -22.92
CA LEU A 2 -22.06 -8.71 -21.73
C LEU A 2 -22.31 -7.75 -20.56
N PHE A 3 -22.09 -6.45 -20.76
CA PHE A 3 -22.30 -5.43 -19.71
C PHE A 3 -23.73 -5.39 -19.15
N TYR A 4 -24.72 -5.82 -19.92
CA TYR A 4 -26.11 -5.87 -19.46
C TYR A 4 -26.30 -7.06 -18.51
N LEU A 5 -25.77 -8.24 -18.86
CA LEU A 5 -25.84 -9.44 -18.01
C LEU A 5 -25.04 -9.30 -16.72
N GLU A 6 -23.95 -8.54 -16.74
CA GLU A 6 -23.14 -8.21 -15.56
C GLU A 6 -23.77 -7.13 -14.67
N SER A 7 -24.84 -6.47 -15.13
CA SER A 7 -25.45 -5.40 -14.35
C SER A 7 -26.09 -5.96 -13.06
N PRO A 8 -26.05 -5.21 -11.95
CA PRO A 8 -26.61 -5.65 -10.67
C PRO A 8 -28.09 -6.00 -10.75
N GLN A 9 -28.84 -5.34 -11.64
CA GLN A 9 -30.26 -5.57 -11.84
C GLN A 9 -30.53 -6.97 -12.39
N ILE A 10 -29.76 -7.38 -13.41
CA ILE A 10 -29.88 -8.71 -14.02
C ILE A 10 -29.37 -9.79 -13.06
N PHE A 11 -28.26 -9.53 -12.37
CA PHE A 11 -27.75 -10.46 -11.36
C PHE A 11 -28.75 -10.69 -10.21
N LYS A 12 -29.42 -9.63 -9.76
CA LYS A 12 -30.48 -9.72 -8.75
C LYS A 12 -31.66 -10.54 -9.26
N HIS A 13 -32.17 -10.23 -10.45
CA HIS A 13 -33.26 -10.99 -11.05
C HIS A 13 -32.90 -12.48 -11.20
N ALA A 14 -31.70 -12.77 -11.71
CA ALA A 14 -31.19 -14.13 -11.82
C ALA A 14 -31.14 -14.85 -10.46
N SER A 15 -30.73 -14.14 -9.40
CA SER A 15 -30.68 -14.67 -8.03
C SER A 15 -32.06 -14.95 -7.43
N ASP A 16 -33.08 -14.19 -7.83
CA ASP A 16 -34.47 -14.32 -7.37
C ASP A 16 -35.17 -15.52 -8.03
N VAL A 17 -34.88 -15.79 -9.31
CA VAL A 17 -35.43 -16.95 -10.04
C VAL A 17 -34.59 -18.21 -9.89
N ALA A 18 -33.41 -18.11 -9.28
CA ALA A 18 -32.54 -19.27 -9.06
C ALA A 18 -33.09 -20.20 -7.99
N THR A 19 -33.02 -21.49 -8.27
CA THR A 19 -33.50 -22.57 -7.39
C THR A 19 -32.33 -23.36 -6.80
N GLY A 20 -32.55 -24.03 -5.67
CA GLY A 20 -31.52 -24.84 -4.98
C GLY A 20 -30.98 -24.15 -3.73
N THR A 21 -30.72 -24.94 -2.68
CA THR A 21 -30.31 -24.44 -1.35
C THR A 21 -28.80 -24.33 -1.20
N ALA A 22 -28.05 -25.37 -1.58
CA ALA A 22 -26.59 -25.40 -1.50
C ALA A 22 -25.91 -24.73 -2.71
N GLN A 23 -26.50 -24.89 -3.91
CA GLN A 23 -26.04 -24.25 -5.13
C GLN A 23 -27.23 -23.70 -5.89
N LYS A 24 -27.34 -22.36 -5.92
CA LYS A 24 -28.36 -21.67 -6.68
C LYS A 24 -28.08 -21.85 -8.18
N THR A 25 -29.09 -22.34 -8.90
CA THR A 25 -29.02 -22.57 -10.35
C THR A 25 -30.22 -21.91 -11.03
N VAL A 26 -29.96 -21.20 -12.12
CA VAL A 26 -31.03 -20.66 -12.98
C VAL A 26 -31.38 -21.72 -14.01
N SER A 27 -32.65 -22.12 -14.07
CA SER A 27 -33.11 -23.15 -15.01
C SER A 27 -33.09 -22.64 -16.46
N LEU A 28 -32.94 -23.56 -17.43
CA LEU A 28 -32.97 -23.21 -18.86
C LEU A 28 -34.30 -22.57 -19.27
N SER A 29 -35.42 -22.96 -18.67
CA SER A 29 -36.71 -22.33 -18.92
C SER A 29 -36.74 -20.89 -18.42
N SER A 30 -36.21 -20.63 -17.22
CA SER A 30 -36.07 -19.26 -16.69
C SER A 30 -35.20 -18.38 -17.59
N LEU A 31 -34.09 -18.92 -18.11
CA LEU A 31 -33.21 -18.19 -19.03
C LEU A 31 -33.90 -17.86 -20.37
N ARG A 32 -34.67 -18.80 -20.93
CA ARG A 32 -35.40 -18.59 -22.19
C ARG A 32 -36.53 -17.58 -22.06
N ASN A 33 -37.14 -17.49 -20.87
CA ASN A 33 -38.21 -16.54 -20.58
C ASN A 33 -37.69 -15.18 -20.10
N PHE A 34 -36.37 -14.98 -20.07
CA PHE A 34 -35.78 -13.75 -19.59
C PHE A 34 -36.02 -12.61 -20.59
N GLU A 35 -36.73 -11.58 -20.16
CA GLU A 35 -37.02 -10.42 -20.99
C GLU A 35 -35.81 -9.49 -21.08
N LEU A 36 -35.30 -9.33 -22.29
CA LEU A 36 -34.20 -8.42 -22.59
C LEU A 36 -34.73 -7.19 -23.32
N SER A 37 -34.49 -6.01 -22.74
CA SER A 37 -34.66 -4.76 -23.48
C SER A 37 -33.46 -4.57 -24.39
N VAL A 38 -33.67 -4.75 -25.71
CA VAL A 38 -32.62 -4.64 -26.72
C VAL A 38 -32.80 -3.30 -27.45
N PRO A 39 -31.97 -2.27 -27.16
CA PRO A 39 -32.04 -0.99 -27.86
C PRO A 39 -31.52 -1.11 -29.29
N SER A 40 -31.63 -0.04 -30.09
CA SER A 40 -31.13 -0.05 -31.47
C SER A 40 -29.62 -0.30 -31.53
N LEU A 41 -29.10 -0.85 -32.64
CA LEU A 41 -27.66 -1.11 -32.79
C LEU A 41 -26.79 0.14 -32.57
N LYS A 42 -27.30 1.31 -32.99
CA LYS A 42 -26.61 2.59 -32.78
C LYS A 42 -26.52 2.93 -31.29
N GLU A 43 -27.59 2.76 -30.54
CA GLU A 43 -27.59 2.98 -29.09
C GLU A 43 -26.72 1.97 -28.35
N GLN A 44 -26.74 0.70 -28.77
CA GLN A 44 -25.86 -0.33 -28.22
C GLN A 44 -24.39 0.07 -28.33
N ALA A 45 -23.97 0.57 -29.50
CA ALA A 45 -22.59 1.04 -29.73
C ALA A 45 -22.23 2.21 -28.81
N VAL A 46 -23.15 3.18 -28.64
CA VAL A 46 -22.93 4.33 -27.74
C VAL A 46 -22.83 3.89 -26.28
N ILE A 47 -23.68 2.95 -25.84
CA ILE A 47 -23.65 2.41 -24.48
C ILE A 47 -22.32 1.71 -24.21
N VAL A 48 -21.90 0.81 -25.11
CA VAL A 48 -20.63 0.08 -25.00
C VAL A 48 -19.46 1.05 -24.91
N HIS A 49 -19.40 2.04 -25.81
CA HIS A 49 -18.33 3.02 -25.82
C HIS A 49 -18.23 3.81 -24.50
N ARG A 50 -19.36 4.23 -23.93
CA ARG A 50 -19.37 4.95 -22.65
C ARG A 50 -18.89 4.08 -21.49
N VAL A 51 -19.31 2.82 -21.46
CA VAL A 51 -18.88 1.87 -20.42
C VAL A 51 -17.38 1.62 -20.52
N GLU A 52 -16.86 1.37 -21.71
CA GLU A 52 -15.42 1.18 -21.94
C GLU A 52 -14.59 2.41 -21.55
N GLN A 53 -15.07 3.62 -21.85
CA GLN A 53 -14.42 4.86 -21.41
C GLN A 53 -14.33 4.96 -19.88
N LEU A 54 -15.38 4.57 -19.17
CA LEU A 54 -15.39 4.58 -17.71
C LEU A 54 -14.41 3.56 -17.13
N PHE A 55 -14.32 2.35 -17.71
CA PHE A 55 -13.33 1.37 -17.30
C PHE A 55 -11.90 1.84 -17.58
N ALA A 56 -11.63 2.39 -18.76
CA ALA A 56 -10.31 2.93 -19.08
C ALA A 56 -9.89 4.07 -18.12
N TYR A 57 -10.86 4.89 -17.69
CA TYR A 57 -10.62 5.91 -16.68
C TYR A 57 -10.30 5.31 -15.30
N ALA A 58 -11.04 4.28 -14.88
CA ALA A 58 -10.77 3.56 -13.64
C ALA A 58 -9.37 2.93 -13.64
N ASP A 59 -8.99 2.24 -14.72
CA ASP A 59 -7.65 1.64 -14.90
C ASP A 59 -6.55 2.70 -14.81
N THR A 60 -6.81 3.89 -15.35
CA THR A 60 -5.87 5.01 -15.30
C THR A 60 -5.66 5.49 -13.86
N ILE A 61 -6.74 5.63 -13.09
CA ILE A 61 -6.66 6.00 -11.67
C ILE A 61 -5.88 4.94 -10.88
N GLU A 62 -6.19 3.66 -11.09
CA GLU A 62 -5.50 2.56 -10.40
C GLU A 62 -3.99 2.60 -10.68
N LYS A 63 -3.60 2.79 -11.94
CA LYS A 63 -2.18 2.96 -12.32
C LYS A 63 -1.53 4.16 -11.65
N GLN A 64 -2.23 5.30 -11.58
CA GLN A 64 -1.71 6.50 -10.91
C GLN A 64 -1.47 6.27 -9.41
N VAL A 65 -2.40 5.60 -8.73
CA VAL A 65 -2.27 5.27 -7.30
C VAL A 65 -1.08 4.33 -7.07
N ASN A 66 -0.96 3.27 -7.87
CA ASN A 66 0.16 2.32 -7.77
C ASN A 66 1.51 3.03 -7.99
N ASN A 67 1.60 3.89 -9.01
CA ASN A 67 2.82 4.67 -9.27
C ASN A 67 3.16 5.63 -8.11
N ALA A 68 2.15 6.29 -7.52
CA ALA A 68 2.34 7.16 -6.38
C ALA A 68 2.87 6.38 -5.16
N LEU A 69 2.32 5.19 -4.90
CA LEU A 69 2.78 4.32 -3.81
C LEU A 69 4.25 3.91 -3.99
N THR A 70 4.63 3.50 -5.21
CA THR A 70 6.03 3.18 -5.53
C THR A 70 6.96 4.38 -5.30
N ARG A 71 6.53 5.59 -5.67
CA ARG A 71 7.31 6.81 -5.45
C ARG A 71 7.51 7.11 -3.97
N VAL A 72 6.47 6.96 -3.15
CA VAL A 72 6.54 7.16 -1.70
C VAL A 72 7.50 6.16 -1.07
N ASN A 73 7.44 4.89 -1.46
CA ASN A 73 8.36 3.86 -0.97
C ASN A 73 9.81 4.19 -1.31
N ASN A 74 10.09 4.53 -2.58
CA ASN A 74 11.45 4.88 -3.01
C ASN A 74 11.98 6.14 -2.33
N LEU A 75 11.12 7.16 -2.15
CA LEU A 75 11.50 8.39 -1.46
C LEU A 75 11.83 8.11 0.00
N THR A 76 11.02 7.31 0.68
CA THR A 76 11.23 6.94 2.09
C THR A 76 12.58 6.22 2.25
N GLN A 77 12.87 5.25 1.39
CA GLN A 77 14.16 4.55 1.39
C GLN A 77 15.34 5.50 1.13
N SER A 78 15.21 6.41 0.15
CA SER A 78 16.24 7.40 -0.15
C SER A 78 16.50 8.35 1.01
N ILE A 79 15.44 8.86 1.65
CA ILE A 79 15.54 9.75 2.81
C ILE A 79 16.20 9.02 3.98
N LEU A 80 15.80 7.79 4.29
CA LEU A 80 16.41 7.00 5.36
C LEU A 80 17.90 6.76 5.10
N ALA A 81 18.27 6.39 3.87
CA ALA A 81 19.66 6.21 3.49
C ALA A 81 20.48 7.50 3.67
N LYS A 82 19.94 8.65 3.23
CA LYS A 82 20.58 9.96 3.41
C LYS A 82 20.67 10.39 4.87
N ALA A 83 19.64 10.09 5.66
CA ALA A 83 19.62 10.38 7.09
C ALA A 83 20.70 9.58 7.83
N PHE A 84 20.82 8.27 7.57
CA PHE A 84 21.82 7.42 8.22
C PHE A 84 23.26 7.74 7.81
N ARG A 85 23.48 8.21 6.57
CA ARG A 85 24.79 8.74 6.15
C ARG A 85 25.11 10.11 6.76
N GLY A 86 24.14 10.74 7.44
CA GLY A 86 24.28 12.08 7.98
C GLY A 86 24.35 13.16 6.91
N GLU A 87 23.93 12.87 5.67
CA GLU A 87 23.91 13.83 4.57
C GLU A 87 22.90 14.95 4.85
N LEU A 88 21.76 14.62 5.47
CA LEU A 88 20.71 15.60 5.80
C LEU A 88 21.14 16.62 6.87
N THR A 89 22.16 16.30 7.68
CA THR A 89 22.69 17.20 8.72
C THR A 89 24.09 17.71 8.40
N ALA A 90 24.61 17.42 7.21
CA ALA A 90 26.00 17.75 6.85
C ALA A 90 26.29 19.25 6.94
N GLN A 91 25.39 20.09 6.41
CA GLN A 91 25.52 21.54 6.48
C GLN A 91 25.50 22.04 7.93
N TRP A 92 24.51 21.61 8.72
CA TRP A 92 24.42 21.99 10.14
C TRP A 92 25.68 21.59 10.91
N ARG A 93 26.26 20.42 10.65
CA ARG A 93 27.52 19.97 11.27
C ARG A 93 28.72 20.82 10.87
N ALA A 94 28.77 21.29 9.62
CA ALA A 94 29.83 22.19 9.15
C ALA A 94 29.73 23.58 9.81
N GLU A 95 28.52 24.07 10.05
CA GLU A 95 28.26 25.35 10.71
C GLU A 95 28.44 25.29 12.24
N ASN A 96 28.35 24.10 12.85
CA ASN A 96 28.38 23.92 14.31
C ASN A 96 29.48 22.93 14.79
N PRO A 97 30.78 23.14 14.45
CA PRO A 97 31.83 22.19 14.76
C PRO A 97 32.13 22.06 16.26
N SER A 98 31.93 23.10 17.07
CA SER A 98 32.19 23.07 18.52
C SER A 98 31.24 22.11 19.29
N LEU A 99 30.05 21.86 18.76
CA LEU A 99 29.05 21.00 19.40
C LEU A 99 29.28 19.50 19.17
N ILE A 100 30.15 19.13 18.22
CA ILE A 100 30.35 17.73 17.80
C ILE A 100 31.82 17.29 17.80
N SER A 101 32.73 18.17 18.20
CA SER A 101 34.17 17.92 18.23
C SER A 101 34.71 17.87 19.67
N GLY A 102 35.97 17.43 19.84
CA GLY A 102 36.64 17.37 21.14
C GLY A 102 35.92 16.46 22.14
N GLU A 103 35.56 17.00 23.30
CA GLU A 103 34.84 16.27 24.37
C GLU A 103 33.42 15.84 23.95
N ASN A 104 32.80 16.54 23.00
CA ASN A 104 31.48 16.22 22.45
C ASN A 104 31.55 15.26 21.25
N SER A 105 32.74 14.78 20.90
CA SER A 105 32.92 13.84 19.78
C SER A 105 32.36 12.46 20.09
N ALA A 106 31.88 11.77 19.05
CA ALA A 106 31.43 10.39 19.16
C ALA A 106 32.52 9.44 19.70
N THR A 107 33.79 9.68 19.35
CA THR A 107 34.93 8.92 19.86
C THR A 107 35.16 9.13 21.34
N ALA A 108 35.09 10.38 21.83
CA ALA A 108 35.24 10.67 23.26
C ALA A 108 34.11 10.03 24.09
N LEU A 109 32.87 10.05 23.56
CA LEU A 109 31.73 9.38 24.19
C LEU A 109 31.91 7.85 24.23
N LEU A 110 32.41 7.23 23.14
CA LEU A 110 32.66 5.79 23.11
C LEU A 110 33.72 5.36 24.13
N GLU A 111 34.80 6.12 24.27
CA GLU A 111 35.82 5.83 25.28
C GLU A 111 35.28 5.97 26.70
N ARG A 112 34.43 6.99 26.97
CA ARG A 112 33.69 7.10 28.24
C ARG A 112 32.80 5.88 28.52
N ILE A 113 32.01 5.44 27.53
CA ILE A 113 31.15 4.27 27.66
C ILE A 113 31.97 3.00 27.92
N LYS A 114 33.11 2.82 27.24
CA LYS A 114 34.00 1.68 27.46
C LYS A 114 34.60 1.70 28.87
N ALA A 115 35.10 2.84 29.31
CA ALA A 115 35.66 3.01 30.65
C ALA A 115 34.62 2.73 31.74
N GLU A 116 33.39 3.25 31.57
CA GLU A 116 32.29 3.03 32.50
C GLU A 116 31.81 1.56 32.51
N ARG A 117 31.77 0.91 31.34
CA ARG A 117 31.48 -0.54 31.24
C ARG A 117 32.55 -1.41 31.88
N ALA A 118 33.84 -1.05 31.74
CA ALA A 118 34.93 -1.76 32.39
C ALA A 118 34.91 -1.58 33.91
N ALA A 119 34.60 -0.38 34.40
CA ALA A 119 34.45 -0.10 35.83
C ALA A 119 33.22 -0.79 36.45
N SER A 120 32.15 -1.01 35.67
CA SER A 120 30.91 -1.63 36.14
C SER A 120 30.86 -3.16 35.98
N SER A 121 31.62 -3.76 35.06
CA SER A 121 31.73 -5.22 34.89
C SER A 121 32.41 -5.89 36.10
N GLY A 122 33.38 -5.23 36.73
CA GLY A 122 34.02 -5.69 37.97
C GLY A 122 33.09 -5.69 39.20
N LYS A 123 32.00 -4.91 39.18
CA LYS A 123 31.08 -4.74 40.32
C LYS A 123 29.98 -5.81 40.40
N LYS A 124 29.73 -6.57 39.32
CA LYS A 124 28.67 -7.61 39.28
C LYS A 124 29.13 -8.99 39.76
N SER A 125 30.44 -9.22 39.95
CA SER A 125 30.96 -10.53 40.40
C SER A 125 30.92 -10.75 41.93
N SER A 126 30.68 -9.73 42.75
CA SER A 126 30.71 -9.87 44.23
C SER A 126 29.35 -10.05 44.89
N ARG A 127 28.24 -10.03 44.14
CA ARG A 127 26.87 -10.14 44.69
C ARG A 127 26.26 -11.53 44.51
N LYS A 128 27.00 -12.58 44.90
CA LYS A 128 26.44 -13.92 45.15
C LYS A 128 27.38 -14.75 46.04
N LYS A 129 27.43 -14.41 47.33
CA LYS A 129 27.76 -15.33 48.42
C LYS A 129 27.26 -14.75 49.75
N ALA A 130 25.97 -14.96 49.99
CA ALA A 130 25.31 -15.09 51.29
C ALA A 130 23.96 -15.75 51.00
#